data_AF-J4H2F0-F1
#
_entry.id   AF-J4H2F0-F1
#
_cell.length_a   1.000
_cell.length_b   1.000
_cell.length_c   1.000
_cell.angle_alpha   90.00
_cell.angle_beta   90.00
_cell.angle_gamma   90.00
#
_symmetry.space_group_name_H-M   'P 1'
#
loop_
_entity.id
_entity.type
_entity.pdbx_description
1 polymer ?
#
loop_
_entity_poly.entity_id
_entity_poly.type
_entity_poly.pdbx_seq_one_letter_code
_entity_poly.pdbx_strand_id
1 'polypeptide(L)'
;MSCSLCRLPFTATPRSQNLRPLPPGTLTEKQYNYLQWGFVLGRNVPGGCLIMEYFQTGTFGNRPQIPLIINVAWESEAGTIVALHTVCATILREMFEATDLSFKSIIQLCLIEQVLGPTQRGPNAGRFKDFDYEAVGQDKVDTRPFWKLNAKTEMYEFDWATFKACGLDWTLSRPDVFPRFHSNVSPQRLVLAFDASTQESVLTRQPFDILHLLLPYFTNKSFVALLSTCRFFRYHALTTFQPQARTRVLGLGWAVPLPAEYAEACRSLLYKHEHKVAAATSIPMAHPEHSSMHGDWFLYLSQVHRMPALRARRRIWDLSAAIRREYTTRHACSEYADIRNADGTTVKSKARKYLEEFMGQMYMMTSLLNKS
;
A
#
# COMPACT_ATOMS: atom_id res chain seq x y z
N MET A 1 -16.23 11.21 -1.07
CA MET A 1 -16.04 9.76 -0.83
C MET A 1 -14.62 9.33 -1.07
N SER A 2 -13.85 9.12 -0.02
CA SER A 2 -12.41 8.88 -0.14
C SER A 2 -11.95 7.68 0.66
N CYS A 3 -10.92 7.01 0.15
CA CYS A 3 -10.17 5.99 0.87
C CYS A 3 -9.65 6.52 2.22
N SER A 4 -9.86 5.73 3.27
CA SER A 4 -9.50 6.06 4.66
C SER A 4 -8.00 6.10 4.92
N LEU A 5 -7.19 5.69 3.94
CA LEU A 5 -5.74 5.73 3.99
C LEU A 5 -5.17 6.78 3.03
N CYS A 6 -5.21 6.54 1.71
CA CYS A 6 -4.56 7.42 0.74
C CYS A 6 -5.31 8.75 0.48
N ARG A 7 -6.55 8.88 0.97
CA ARG A 7 -7.42 10.07 0.83
C ARG A 7 -7.85 10.41 -0.60
N LEU A 8 -7.64 9.50 -1.55
CA LEU A 8 -8.10 9.62 -2.93
C LEU A 8 -9.56 9.16 -3.06
N PRO A 9 -10.31 9.70 -4.03
CA PRO A 9 -11.70 9.31 -4.29
C PRO A 9 -11.86 7.86 -4.73
N PHE A 10 -13.05 7.30 -4.53
CA PHE A 10 -13.50 6.12 -5.27
C PHE A 10 -14.23 6.52 -6.57
N THR A 11 -14.10 5.72 -7.61
CA THR A 11 -14.80 5.92 -8.89
C THR A 11 -15.96 4.95 -9.03
N ALA A 12 -17.13 5.45 -9.41
CA ALA A 12 -18.32 4.62 -9.48
C ALA A 12 -18.18 3.52 -10.55
N THR A 13 -18.60 2.30 -10.23
CA THR A 13 -18.64 1.21 -11.21
C THR A 13 -19.62 1.53 -12.35
N PRO A 14 -19.32 1.14 -13.61
CA PRO A 14 -20.24 1.30 -14.73
C PRO A 14 -21.62 0.68 -14.52
N ARG A 15 -21.73 -0.25 -13.55
CA ARG A 15 -22.99 -0.90 -13.15
C ARG A 15 -23.87 -0.03 -12.25
N SER A 16 -23.43 1.17 -11.87
CA SER A 16 -24.21 2.08 -11.05
C SER A 16 -25.37 2.67 -11.85
N GLN A 17 -26.59 2.66 -11.27
CA GLN A 17 -27.81 3.12 -11.95
C GLN A 17 -27.79 4.62 -12.33
N ASN A 18 -26.98 5.43 -11.65
CA ASN A 18 -26.92 6.88 -11.85
C ASN A 18 -25.49 7.35 -12.14
N LEU A 19 -24.77 6.67 -13.04
CA LEU A 19 -23.37 6.98 -13.33
C LEU A 19 -23.20 8.42 -13.84
N ARG A 20 -22.39 9.21 -13.15
CA ARG A 20 -21.83 10.49 -13.58
C ARG A 20 -20.47 10.19 -14.18
N PRO A 21 -20.34 10.24 -15.52
CA PRO A 21 -19.07 9.96 -16.15
C PRO A 21 -18.05 11.02 -15.74
N LEU A 22 -16.83 10.57 -15.47
CA LEU A 22 -15.70 11.48 -15.32
C LEU A 22 -15.42 12.16 -16.66
N PRO A 23 -14.95 13.43 -16.67
CA PRO A 23 -14.53 14.06 -17.91
C PRO A 23 -13.48 13.21 -18.65
N PRO A 24 -13.55 13.10 -19.99
CA PRO A 24 -12.57 12.33 -20.76
C PRO A 24 -11.13 12.74 -20.45
N GLY A 25 -10.21 11.78 -20.41
CA GLY A 25 -8.80 12.03 -20.09
C GLY A 25 -8.51 12.28 -18.60
N THR A 26 -9.52 12.28 -17.73
CA THR A 26 -9.33 12.46 -16.28
C THR A 26 -8.62 11.29 -15.63
N LEU A 27 -8.87 10.06 -16.05
CA LEU A 27 -8.13 8.88 -15.58
C LEU A 27 -7.82 7.99 -16.76
N THR A 28 -6.67 7.32 -16.71
CA THR A 28 -6.47 6.15 -17.57
C THR A 28 -7.39 5.03 -17.11
N GLU A 29 -7.73 4.10 -18.00
CA GLU A 29 -8.57 2.94 -17.67
C GLU A 29 -8.03 2.16 -16.46
N LYS A 30 -6.70 1.98 -16.38
CA LYS A 30 -6.05 1.31 -15.25
C LYS A 30 -6.24 2.04 -13.92
N GLN A 31 -6.22 3.38 -13.94
CA GLN A 31 -6.45 4.19 -12.74
C GLN A 31 -7.93 4.17 -12.35
N TYR A 32 -8.83 4.28 -13.32
CA TYR A 32 -10.28 4.15 -13.10
C TYR A 32 -10.61 2.82 -12.44
N ASN A 33 -10.12 1.72 -13.01
CA ASN A 33 -10.35 0.39 -12.47
C ASN A 33 -9.74 0.25 -11.06
N TYR A 34 -8.56 0.82 -10.79
CA TYR A 34 -7.97 0.79 -9.45
C TYR A 34 -8.84 1.52 -8.41
N LEU A 35 -9.36 2.71 -8.75
CA LEU A 35 -10.14 3.53 -7.82
C LEU A 35 -11.58 3.03 -7.63
N GLN A 36 -12.04 2.08 -8.43
CA GLN A 36 -13.38 1.51 -8.34
C GLN A 36 -13.55 0.54 -7.16
N TRP A 37 -12.48 -0.15 -6.76
CA TRP A 37 -12.54 -1.23 -5.77
C TRP A 37 -12.15 -0.74 -4.38
N GLY A 38 -12.99 -1.08 -3.41
CA GLY A 38 -12.75 -0.87 -1.99
C GLY A 38 -12.63 -2.19 -1.24
N PHE A 39 -11.65 -2.29 -0.36
CA PHE A 39 -11.69 -3.19 0.79
C PHE A 39 -12.34 -2.43 1.94
N VAL A 40 -13.51 -2.88 2.34
CA VAL A 40 -14.34 -2.26 3.36
C VAL A 40 -14.18 -3.08 4.63
N LEU A 41 -13.95 -2.43 5.76
CA LEU A 41 -13.80 -3.09 7.06
C LEU A 41 -14.54 -2.32 8.15
N GLY A 42 -14.89 -3.04 9.22
CA GLY A 42 -15.53 -2.48 10.40
C GLY A 42 -16.59 -3.40 10.97
N ARG A 43 -17.03 -3.11 12.19
CA ARG A 43 -17.99 -3.99 12.89
C ARG A 43 -19.36 -4.09 12.19
N ASN A 44 -19.73 -3.06 11.45
CA ASN A 44 -21.01 -2.98 10.73
C ASN A 44 -20.92 -3.57 9.30
N VAL A 45 -19.74 -4.03 8.89
CA VAL A 45 -19.55 -4.67 7.58
C VAL A 45 -19.90 -6.16 7.74
N PRO A 46 -20.77 -6.73 6.90
CA PRO A 46 -21.05 -8.16 6.93
C PRO A 46 -19.75 -8.97 6.79
N GLY A 47 -19.47 -9.83 7.77
CA GLY A 47 -18.23 -10.60 7.83
C GLY A 47 -16.98 -9.82 8.29
N GLY A 48 -17.14 -8.58 8.76
CA GLY A 48 -16.07 -7.73 9.32
C GLY A 48 -15.21 -7.06 8.27
N CYS A 49 -14.91 -7.72 7.15
CA CYS A 49 -14.25 -7.10 6.00
C CYS A 49 -14.55 -7.79 4.66
N LEU A 50 -14.71 -6.99 3.59
CA LEU A 50 -15.03 -7.48 2.24
C LEU A 50 -14.39 -6.61 1.15
N ILE A 51 -14.10 -7.22 0.00
CA ILE A 51 -13.79 -6.48 -1.23
C ILE A 51 -15.10 -6.18 -1.95
N MET A 52 -15.33 -4.91 -2.25
CA MET A 52 -16.58 -4.39 -2.81
C MET A 52 -16.29 -3.38 -3.92
N GLU A 53 -17.24 -3.20 -4.81
CA GLU A 53 -17.24 -2.12 -5.80
C GLU A 53 -17.99 -0.92 -5.25
N TYR A 54 -17.49 0.26 -5.56
CA TYR A 54 -18.16 1.50 -5.20
C TYR A 54 -19.27 1.85 -6.21
N PHE A 55 -20.46 2.16 -5.69
CA PHE A 55 -21.59 2.70 -6.43
C PHE A 55 -21.81 4.18 -6.07
N GLN A 56 -22.23 4.97 -7.05
CA GLN A 56 -22.26 6.42 -6.91
C GLN A 56 -23.18 6.98 -5.82
N THR A 57 -24.16 6.20 -5.38
CA THR A 57 -25.12 6.55 -4.33
C THR A 57 -24.55 6.48 -2.91
N GLY A 58 -23.23 6.51 -2.76
CA GLY A 58 -22.59 6.41 -1.44
C GLY A 58 -22.66 5.01 -0.85
N THR A 59 -22.64 4.00 -1.71
CA THR A 59 -22.79 2.62 -1.32
C THR A 59 -21.69 1.75 -1.91
N PHE A 60 -21.36 0.67 -1.22
CA PHE A 60 -20.48 -0.38 -1.70
C PHE A 60 -21.29 -1.65 -1.95
N GLY A 61 -21.06 -2.29 -3.09
CA GLY A 61 -21.69 -3.54 -3.49
C GLY A 61 -20.74 -4.70 -3.63
N ASN A 62 -21.22 -5.90 -3.38
CA ASN A 62 -20.45 -7.10 -3.67
C ASN A 62 -20.30 -7.38 -5.18
N ARG A 63 -19.34 -8.26 -5.47
CA ARG A 63 -19.15 -8.82 -6.81
C ARG A 63 -20.36 -9.67 -7.24
N PRO A 64 -20.72 -9.69 -8.53
CA PRO A 64 -21.86 -10.45 -9.02
C PRO A 64 -21.70 -11.97 -8.87
N GLN A 65 -20.47 -12.47 -8.67
CA GLN A 65 -20.18 -13.89 -8.42
C GLN A 65 -20.63 -14.36 -7.03
N ILE A 66 -20.94 -13.44 -6.11
CA ILE A 66 -21.47 -13.78 -4.79
C ILE A 66 -23.00 -13.82 -4.91
N PRO A 67 -23.67 -14.95 -4.59
CA PRO A 67 -25.10 -15.16 -4.81
C PRO A 67 -26.01 -14.38 -3.83
N LEU A 68 -25.43 -13.46 -3.05
CA LEU A 68 -26.11 -12.65 -2.05
C LEU A 68 -25.89 -11.17 -2.36
N ILE A 69 -26.94 -10.35 -2.37
CA ILE A 69 -26.80 -8.91 -2.56
C ILE A 69 -26.40 -8.29 -1.23
N ILE A 70 -25.16 -7.78 -1.16
CA ILE A 70 -24.63 -7.04 -0.03
C ILE A 70 -24.44 -5.60 -0.48
N ASN A 71 -25.11 -4.69 0.22
CA ASN A 71 -24.96 -3.27 0.05
C ASN A 71 -24.58 -2.65 1.40
N VAL A 72 -23.46 -1.95 1.44
CA VAL A 72 -23.00 -1.23 2.63
C VAL A 72 -23.03 0.26 2.34
N ALA A 73 -23.86 1.00 3.09
CA ALA A 73 -23.86 2.45 3.07
C ALA A 73 -22.53 2.97 3.60
N TRP A 74 -21.87 3.84 2.84
CA TRP A 74 -20.57 4.38 3.20
C TRP A 74 -20.65 5.35 4.38
N GLU A 75 -21.67 6.21 4.40
CA GLU A 75 -21.87 7.24 5.42
C GLU A 75 -23.19 6.98 6.17
N SER A 76 -23.14 7.18 7.49
CA SER A 76 -24.26 7.04 8.42
C SER A 76 -24.18 8.12 9.49
N GLU A 77 -25.17 8.20 10.39
CA GLU A 77 -25.13 9.12 11.53
C GLU A 77 -23.90 8.91 12.43
N ALA A 78 -23.42 7.66 12.53
CA ALA A 78 -22.26 7.29 13.34
C ALA A 78 -20.90 7.67 12.70
N GLY A 79 -20.89 8.17 11.46
CA GLY A 79 -19.70 8.44 10.67
C GLY A 79 -19.66 7.58 9.40
N THR A 80 -18.47 7.43 8.82
CA THR A 80 -18.27 6.55 7.66
C THR A 80 -17.67 5.20 8.03
N ILE A 81 -17.95 4.19 7.22
CA ILE A 81 -17.23 2.91 7.26
C ILE A 81 -15.78 3.12 6.80
N VAL A 82 -14.87 2.29 7.31
CA VAL A 82 -13.48 2.29 6.86
C VAL A 82 -13.40 1.61 5.50
N ALA A 83 -13.38 2.41 4.43
CA ALA A 83 -13.16 1.94 3.07
C ALA A 83 -11.75 2.29 2.61
N LEU A 84 -11.04 1.32 2.01
CA LEU A 84 -9.67 1.45 1.54
C LEU A 84 -9.58 0.99 0.09
N HIS A 85 -8.80 1.63 -0.79
CA HIS A 85 -8.48 0.98 -2.08
C HIS A 85 -7.78 -0.36 -1.83
N THR A 86 -7.93 -1.32 -2.73
CA THR A 86 -7.44 -2.70 -2.51
C THR A 86 -5.97 -2.76 -2.10
N VAL A 87 -5.09 -2.04 -2.81
CA VAL A 87 -3.65 -2.00 -2.47
C VAL A 87 -3.37 -1.22 -1.18
N CYS A 88 -4.18 -0.18 -0.89
CA CYS A 88 -4.11 0.52 0.40
C CYS A 88 -4.40 -0.44 1.56
N ALA A 89 -5.40 -1.30 1.40
CA ALA A 89 -5.73 -2.33 2.38
C ALA A 89 -4.63 -3.39 2.48
N THR A 90 -4.06 -3.87 1.37
CA THR A 90 -2.96 -4.84 1.41
C THR A 90 -1.78 -4.30 2.23
N ILE A 91 -1.37 -3.05 2.00
CA ILE A 91 -0.27 -2.43 2.74
C ILE A 91 -0.63 -2.20 4.22
N LEU A 92 -1.85 -1.76 4.51
CA LEU A 92 -2.30 -1.60 5.90
C LEU A 92 -2.34 -2.93 6.64
N ARG A 93 -2.83 -3.98 5.99
CA ARG A 93 -2.90 -5.35 6.54
C ARG A 93 -1.52 -5.90 6.84
N GLU A 94 -0.54 -5.66 5.99
CA GLU A 94 0.86 -6.00 6.27
C GLU A 94 1.34 -5.33 7.57
N MET A 95 1.10 -4.02 7.72
CA MET A 95 1.51 -3.26 8.93
C MET A 95 0.86 -3.74 10.23
N PHE A 96 -0.29 -4.42 10.12
CA PHE A 96 -1.03 -4.98 11.23
C PHE A 96 -0.85 -6.51 11.36
N GLU A 97 0.00 -7.12 10.54
CA GLU A 97 0.22 -8.57 10.48
C GLU A 97 -1.10 -9.36 10.28
N ALA A 98 -2.03 -8.79 9.50
CA ALA A 98 -3.38 -9.28 9.27
C ALA A 98 -3.62 -9.57 7.77
N THR A 99 -2.67 -10.27 7.14
CA THR A 99 -2.58 -10.49 5.68
C THR A 99 -3.50 -11.59 5.17
N ASP A 100 -4.00 -12.46 6.05
CA ASP A 100 -4.98 -13.51 5.75
C ASP A 100 -6.41 -13.10 6.15
N LEU A 101 -7.36 -13.99 5.89
CA LEU A 101 -8.78 -13.85 6.29
C LEU A 101 -9.12 -14.74 7.50
N SER A 102 -8.13 -15.08 8.31
CA SER A 102 -8.38 -15.81 9.56
C SER A 102 -9.23 -14.95 10.49
N PHE A 103 -9.99 -15.62 11.36
CA PHE A 103 -10.79 -14.92 12.37
C PHE A 103 -9.94 -13.92 13.19
N LYS A 104 -8.72 -14.30 13.57
CA LYS A 104 -7.77 -13.42 14.28
C LYS A 104 -7.46 -12.16 13.48
N SER A 105 -7.16 -12.28 12.19
CA SER A 105 -6.88 -11.12 11.31
C SER A 105 -8.09 -10.22 11.17
N ILE A 106 -9.29 -10.77 11.02
CA ILE A 106 -10.53 -9.97 10.91
C ILE A 106 -10.78 -9.18 12.19
N ILE A 107 -10.63 -9.80 13.37
CA ILE A 107 -10.71 -9.08 14.65
C ILE A 107 -9.68 -7.96 14.72
N GLN A 108 -8.43 -8.24 14.33
CA GLN A 108 -7.35 -7.26 14.35
C GLN A 108 -7.65 -6.06 13.45
N LEU A 109 -8.30 -6.27 12.31
CA LEU A 109 -8.72 -5.20 11.40
C LEU A 109 -9.94 -4.43 11.93
N CYS A 110 -10.94 -5.11 12.50
CA CYS A 110 -12.11 -4.47 13.09
C CYS A 110 -11.73 -3.58 14.29
N LEU A 111 -10.71 -3.98 15.06
CA LEU A 111 -10.18 -3.18 16.16
C LEU A 111 -9.63 -1.83 15.72
N ILE A 112 -9.18 -1.66 14.47
CA ILE A 112 -8.66 -0.38 13.96
C ILE A 112 -9.72 0.72 14.13
N GLU A 113 -10.95 0.45 13.68
CA GLU A 113 -12.08 1.37 13.81
C GLU A 113 -12.45 1.60 15.28
N GLN A 114 -12.47 0.53 16.09
CA GLN A 114 -12.89 0.65 17.49
C GLN A 114 -11.89 1.46 18.34
N VAL A 115 -10.59 1.34 18.05
CA VAL A 115 -9.52 2.01 18.81
C VAL A 115 -9.27 3.44 18.31
N LEU A 116 -9.26 3.65 16.99
CA LEU A 116 -9.04 4.98 16.42
C LEU A 116 -10.31 5.84 16.44
N GLY A 117 -11.46 5.21 16.63
CA GLY A 117 -12.77 5.83 16.54
C GLY A 117 -13.35 5.80 15.13
N PRO A 118 -14.65 6.14 14.99
CA PRO A 118 -15.30 6.16 13.69
C PRO A 118 -14.65 7.21 12.78
N THR A 119 -14.64 6.91 11.49
CA THR A 119 -14.18 7.90 10.51
C THR A 119 -15.22 9.02 10.34
N GLN A 120 -14.74 10.21 10.02
CA GLN A 120 -15.54 11.44 9.98
C GLN A 120 -16.55 11.43 8.82
N ARG A 121 -17.41 12.47 8.78
CA ARG A 121 -18.50 12.66 7.81
C ARG A 121 -18.31 13.92 6.95
N GLY A 122 -19.15 14.12 5.94
CA GLY A 122 -19.14 15.33 5.10
C GLY A 122 -17.81 15.62 4.39
N PRO A 123 -17.24 16.84 4.46
CA PRO A 123 -15.97 17.18 3.78
C PRO A 123 -14.78 16.32 4.23
N ASN A 124 -14.84 15.80 5.46
CA ASN A 124 -13.79 14.98 6.06
C ASN A 124 -14.10 13.49 5.97
N ALA A 125 -15.07 13.10 5.14
CA ALA A 125 -15.59 11.75 5.17
C ALA A 125 -14.51 10.69 4.85
N GLY A 126 -14.47 9.62 5.64
CA GLY A 126 -13.43 8.59 5.65
C GLY A 126 -12.15 8.94 6.41
N ARG A 127 -11.98 10.15 6.98
CA ARG A 127 -10.77 10.48 7.78
C ARG A 127 -10.91 9.88 9.18
N PHE A 128 -9.86 9.26 9.71
CA PHE A 128 -9.80 9.01 11.15
C PHE A 128 -9.79 10.34 11.91
N LYS A 129 -10.50 10.37 13.05
CA LYS A 129 -10.52 11.54 13.92
C LYS A 129 -9.15 11.73 14.57
N ASP A 130 -8.70 12.98 14.63
CA ASP A 130 -7.43 13.37 15.27
C ASP A 130 -6.18 12.74 14.62
N PHE A 131 -6.28 12.31 13.35
CA PHE A 131 -5.13 11.86 12.56
C PHE A 131 -4.78 12.89 11.49
N ASP A 132 -3.58 13.44 11.58
CA ASP A 132 -3.05 14.43 10.63
C ASP A 132 -2.37 13.74 9.44
N TYR A 133 -3.18 13.42 8.43
CA TYR A 133 -2.70 12.79 7.19
C TYR A 133 -1.66 13.65 6.46
N GLU A 134 -1.79 14.97 6.56
CA GLU A 134 -0.98 15.93 5.81
C GLU A 134 0.43 16.10 6.40
N ALA A 135 0.62 15.78 7.69
CA ALA A 135 1.92 15.80 8.34
C ALA A 135 2.77 14.53 8.11
N VAL A 136 2.19 13.44 7.60
CA VAL A 136 2.86 12.13 7.52
C VAL A 136 3.76 12.00 6.30
N GLY A 137 4.97 11.48 6.53
CA GLY A 137 5.91 11.09 5.48
C GLY A 137 6.62 12.27 4.82
N GLN A 138 7.45 11.97 3.81
CA GLN A 138 8.15 12.99 3.04
C GLN A 138 7.22 13.66 2.01
N ASP A 139 6.29 12.90 1.44
CA ASP A 139 5.38 13.34 0.41
C ASP A 139 4.05 13.79 1.02
N LYS A 140 4.03 15.03 1.54
CA LYS A 140 2.84 15.65 2.15
C LYS A 140 1.80 15.99 1.08
N VAL A 141 0.57 15.53 1.29
CA VAL A 141 -0.54 15.69 0.32
C VAL A 141 -1.82 16.00 1.08
N ASP A 142 -2.41 17.16 0.81
CA ASP A 142 -3.74 17.54 1.28
C ASP A 142 -4.75 17.40 0.13
N THR A 143 -5.75 16.54 0.30
CA THR A 143 -6.82 16.36 -0.70
C THR A 143 -8.09 17.15 -0.40
N ARG A 144 -8.19 17.82 0.77
CA ARG A 144 -9.40 18.53 1.20
C ARG A 144 -9.83 19.64 0.23
N PRO A 145 -8.93 20.48 -0.33
CA PRO A 145 -9.32 21.58 -1.21
C PRO A 145 -10.04 21.13 -2.49
N PHE A 146 -9.91 19.86 -2.86
CA PHE A 146 -10.51 19.30 -4.07
C PHE A 146 -11.89 18.68 -3.83
N TRP A 147 -12.34 18.57 -2.57
CA TRP A 147 -13.70 18.13 -2.26
C TRP A 147 -14.64 19.35 -2.21
N LYS A 148 -15.56 19.44 -3.16
CA LYS A 148 -16.49 20.56 -3.29
C LYS A 148 -17.93 20.09 -3.18
N LEU A 149 -18.75 20.82 -2.44
CA LEU A 149 -20.19 20.56 -2.38
C LEU A 149 -20.81 20.94 -3.73
N ASN A 150 -21.40 19.97 -4.43
CA ASN A 150 -22.17 20.22 -5.64
C ASN A 150 -23.58 20.69 -5.24
N ALA A 151 -23.89 21.96 -5.50
CA ALA A 151 -25.18 22.56 -5.16
C ALA A 151 -26.40 21.88 -5.79
N LYS A 152 -26.23 21.23 -6.95
CA LYS A 152 -27.35 20.54 -7.64
C LYS A 152 -27.69 19.20 -7.01
N THR A 153 -26.71 18.56 -6.39
CA THR A 153 -26.85 17.18 -5.94
C THR A 153 -26.64 17.01 -4.45
N GLU A 154 -26.36 18.11 -3.75
CA GLU A 154 -26.10 18.20 -2.31
C GLU A 154 -25.05 17.20 -1.82
N MET A 155 -24.13 16.80 -2.71
CA MET A 155 -23.10 15.81 -2.46
C MET A 155 -21.72 16.40 -2.70
N TYR A 156 -20.73 15.94 -1.93
CA TYR A 156 -19.34 16.32 -2.13
C TYR A 156 -18.74 15.56 -3.33
N GLU A 157 -18.33 16.32 -4.33
CA GLU A 157 -17.64 15.83 -5.53
C GLU A 157 -16.16 16.18 -5.49
N PHE A 158 -15.35 15.35 -6.15
CA PHE A 158 -13.92 15.57 -6.26
C PHE A 158 -13.60 16.38 -7.53
N ASP A 159 -12.94 17.51 -7.38
CA ASP A 159 -12.48 18.36 -8.47
C ASP A 159 -11.21 17.80 -9.11
N TRP A 160 -11.42 16.84 -10.01
CA TRP A 160 -10.35 16.14 -10.71
C TRP A 160 -9.48 17.05 -11.58
N ALA A 161 -10.07 18.06 -12.19
CA ALA A 161 -9.36 18.96 -13.10
C ALA A 161 -8.34 19.78 -12.32
N THR A 162 -8.77 20.40 -11.21
CA THR A 162 -7.87 21.16 -10.33
C THR A 162 -6.83 20.25 -9.67
N PHE A 163 -7.21 19.03 -9.29
CA PHE A 163 -6.28 18.05 -8.69
C PHE A 163 -5.16 17.63 -9.65
N LYS A 164 -5.45 17.46 -10.94
CA LYS A 164 -4.40 17.16 -11.92
C LYS A 164 -3.49 18.35 -12.19
N ALA A 165 -4.06 19.56 -12.26
CA ALA A 165 -3.31 20.77 -12.55
C ALA A 165 -2.31 21.16 -11.44
N CYS A 166 -2.53 20.72 -10.20
CA CYS A 166 -1.70 21.10 -9.05
C CYS A 166 -0.43 20.24 -8.83
N GLY A 167 -0.12 19.31 -9.75
CA GLY A 167 1.08 18.48 -9.67
C GLY A 167 1.03 17.32 -8.66
N LEU A 168 -0.18 16.97 -8.18
CA LEU A 168 -0.44 15.82 -7.31
C LEU A 168 -0.90 14.57 -8.10
N ASP A 169 -0.87 14.62 -9.43
CA ASP A 169 -1.28 13.55 -10.34
C ASP A 169 -0.53 12.23 -10.09
N TRP A 170 0.73 12.29 -9.66
CA TRP A 170 1.52 11.11 -9.28
C TRP A 170 0.84 10.24 -8.22
N THR A 171 0.00 10.83 -7.34
CA THR A 171 -0.75 10.10 -6.31
C THR A 171 -1.81 9.18 -6.90
N LEU A 172 -2.31 9.48 -8.10
CA LEU A 172 -3.24 8.64 -8.85
C LEU A 172 -2.55 7.45 -9.52
N SER A 173 -1.22 7.35 -9.42
CA SER A 173 -0.49 6.21 -9.96
C SER A 173 -0.80 4.96 -9.15
N ARG A 174 -0.93 3.84 -9.85
CA ARG A 174 -1.17 2.53 -9.24
C ARG A 174 0.01 2.11 -8.35
N PRO A 175 -0.18 1.95 -7.03
CA PRO A 175 0.91 1.66 -6.09
C PRO A 175 1.36 0.18 -6.08
N ASP A 176 0.83 -0.64 -6.97
CA ASP A 176 1.18 -2.05 -7.19
C ASP A 176 1.97 -2.26 -8.49
N VAL A 177 2.40 -1.19 -9.16
CA VAL A 177 3.24 -1.25 -10.36
C VAL A 177 4.70 -1.09 -9.98
N PHE A 178 5.47 -2.18 -10.06
CA PHE A 178 6.89 -2.23 -9.71
C PHE A 178 7.80 -2.05 -10.94
N PRO A 179 9.05 -1.55 -10.78
CA PRO A 179 10.02 -1.63 -11.85
C PRO A 179 10.29 -3.09 -12.23
N ARG A 180 10.71 -3.31 -13.48
CA ARG A 180 11.15 -4.62 -13.92
C ARG A 180 12.45 -4.98 -13.21
N PHE A 181 12.49 -6.14 -12.57
CA PHE A 181 13.74 -6.65 -12.00
C PHE A 181 14.56 -7.40 -13.06
N HIS A 182 15.87 -7.17 -13.07
CA HIS A 182 16.82 -7.84 -13.95
C HIS A 182 17.74 -8.73 -13.11
N SER A 183 17.78 -10.03 -13.43
CA SER A 183 18.56 -11.02 -12.70
C SER A 183 20.07 -10.84 -12.84
N ASN A 184 20.53 -10.06 -13.82
CA ASN A 184 21.91 -9.73 -14.09
C ASN A 184 22.02 -8.28 -14.58
N VAL A 185 23.17 -7.65 -14.35
CA VAL A 185 23.51 -6.36 -14.96
C VAL A 185 23.77 -6.53 -16.45
N SER A 186 23.17 -5.67 -17.28
CA SER A 186 23.34 -5.79 -18.72
C SER A 186 24.77 -5.46 -19.17
N PRO A 187 25.32 -6.18 -20.16
CA PRO A 187 26.67 -5.91 -20.66
C PRO A 187 26.87 -4.46 -21.12
N GLN A 188 25.84 -3.84 -21.70
CA GLN A 188 25.91 -2.44 -22.16
C GLN A 188 26.19 -1.47 -21.01
N ARG A 189 25.66 -1.74 -19.80
CA ARG A 189 25.90 -0.88 -18.63
C ARG A 189 27.31 -1.04 -18.07
N LEU A 190 27.87 -2.24 -18.17
CA LEU A 190 29.25 -2.52 -17.75
C LEU A 190 30.28 -1.82 -18.65
N VAL A 191 30.04 -1.78 -19.96
CA VAL A 191 30.93 -1.09 -20.92
C VAL A 191 31.02 0.41 -20.62
N LEU A 192 29.93 1.05 -20.21
CA LEU A 192 29.91 2.47 -19.84
C LEU A 192 30.67 2.80 -18.54
N ALA A 193 31.04 1.77 -17.78
CA ALA A 193 31.83 1.90 -16.56
C ALA A 193 33.28 1.41 -16.74
N PHE A 194 33.64 0.95 -17.93
CA PHE A 194 35.00 0.50 -18.25
C PHE A 194 35.96 1.70 -18.25
N ASP A 195 37.20 1.46 -17.81
CA ASP A 195 38.23 2.46 -17.48
C ASP A 195 38.13 3.11 -16.09
N ALA A 196 38.16 2.26 -15.05
CA ALA A 196 38.20 2.64 -13.62
C ALA A 196 39.62 2.94 -13.10
N SER A 197 40.60 3.13 -13.99
CA SER A 197 42.03 3.15 -13.68
C SER A 197 42.49 4.36 -12.84
N THR A 198 41.71 5.43 -12.80
CA THR A 198 42.09 6.68 -12.11
C THR A 198 41.57 6.73 -10.67
N GLN A 199 42.44 6.43 -9.71
CA GLN A 199 42.19 6.56 -8.26
C GLN A 199 42.81 7.87 -7.70
N GLU A 200 42.16 8.99 -7.97
CA GLU A 200 42.68 10.31 -7.57
C GLU A 200 42.24 10.73 -6.16
N SER A 201 41.08 10.26 -5.69
CA SER A 201 40.48 10.69 -4.42
C SER A 201 40.82 9.76 -3.25
N VAL A 202 40.76 10.30 -2.02
CA VAL A 202 40.91 9.54 -0.77
C VAL A 202 39.96 8.33 -0.72
N LEU A 203 38.71 8.51 -1.21
CA LEU A 203 37.68 7.46 -1.20
C LEU A 203 37.96 6.36 -2.23
N THR A 204 38.42 6.72 -3.43
CA THR A 204 38.76 5.73 -4.49
C THR A 204 40.01 4.92 -4.17
N ARG A 205 40.83 5.36 -3.20
CA ARG A 205 42.03 4.67 -2.72
C ARG A 205 41.77 3.78 -1.49
N GLN A 206 40.59 3.87 -0.88
CA GLN A 206 40.29 3.04 0.29
C GLN A 206 40.17 1.56 -0.11
N PRO A 207 40.63 0.62 0.73
CA PRO A 207 40.32 -0.79 0.57
C PRO A 207 38.81 -1.04 0.51
N PHE A 208 38.38 -2.06 -0.22
CA PHE A 208 36.96 -2.41 -0.31
C PHE A 208 36.34 -2.72 1.05
N ASP A 209 37.10 -3.28 2.00
CA ASP A 209 36.61 -3.54 3.36
C ASP A 209 36.18 -2.25 4.07
N ILE A 210 36.98 -1.18 3.93
CA ILE A 210 36.64 0.14 4.46
C ILE A 210 35.41 0.71 3.75
N LEU A 211 35.33 0.58 2.43
CA LEU A 211 34.16 1.01 1.67
C LEU A 211 32.90 0.24 2.09
N HIS A 212 33.00 -1.07 2.31
CA HIS A 212 31.88 -1.90 2.79
C HIS A 212 31.43 -1.51 4.20
N LEU A 213 32.33 -1.03 5.05
CA LEU A 213 31.98 -0.47 6.36
C LEU A 213 31.33 0.92 6.26
N LEU A 214 31.79 1.77 5.35
CA LEU A 214 31.27 3.13 5.19
C LEU A 214 29.92 3.17 4.47
N LEU A 215 29.75 2.34 3.43
CA LEU A 215 28.59 2.39 2.55
C LEU A 215 27.26 2.30 3.30
N PRO A 216 27.05 1.44 4.32
CA PRO A 216 25.82 1.36 5.10
C PRO A 216 25.39 2.66 5.78
N TYR A 217 26.33 3.52 6.20
CA TYR A 217 26.02 4.78 6.90
C TYR A 217 25.41 5.86 5.99
N PHE A 218 25.51 5.72 4.67
CA PHE A 218 24.89 6.66 3.75
C PHE A 218 23.36 6.51 3.70
N THR A 219 22.66 7.64 3.54
CA THR A 219 21.27 7.62 3.09
C THR A 219 21.19 7.01 1.68
N ASN A 220 20.02 6.50 1.27
CA ASN A 220 19.87 5.97 -0.10
C ASN A 220 20.22 7.00 -1.18
N LYS A 221 19.90 8.28 -0.94
CA LYS A 221 20.26 9.39 -1.85
C LYS A 221 21.78 9.54 -1.95
N SER A 222 22.47 9.61 -0.81
CA SER A 222 23.93 9.75 -0.76
C SER A 222 24.64 8.52 -1.33
N PHE A 223 24.12 7.33 -1.08
CA PHE A 223 24.63 6.07 -1.62
C PHE A 223 24.57 6.05 -3.16
N VAL A 224 23.39 6.34 -3.74
CA VAL A 224 23.23 6.40 -5.19
C VAL A 224 24.10 7.51 -5.80
N ALA A 225 24.18 8.67 -5.14
CA ALA A 225 25.01 9.78 -5.60
C ALA A 225 26.50 9.40 -5.61
N LEU A 226 27.04 8.88 -4.51
CA LEU A 226 28.43 8.43 -4.38
C LEU A 226 28.77 7.42 -5.48
N LEU A 227 27.93 6.40 -5.63
CA LEU A 227 28.10 5.33 -6.61
C LEU A 227 27.96 5.80 -8.06
N SER A 228 27.45 7.01 -8.28
CA SER A 228 27.30 7.60 -9.61
C SER A 228 28.38 8.64 -9.95
N THR A 229 29.26 9.00 -9.00
CA THR A 229 30.19 10.15 -9.13
C THR A 229 31.27 9.93 -10.19
N CYS A 230 31.94 8.77 -10.19
CA CYS A 230 33.06 8.50 -11.07
C CYS A 230 32.97 7.08 -11.67
N ARG A 231 33.80 6.80 -12.68
CA ARG A 231 33.83 5.50 -13.37
C ARG A 231 34.18 4.35 -12.41
N PHE A 232 35.12 4.56 -11.50
CA PHE A 232 35.48 3.58 -10.46
C PHE A 232 34.28 3.16 -9.62
N PHE A 233 33.62 4.11 -8.96
CA PHE A 233 32.46 3.78 -8.13
C PHE A 233 31.28 3.25 -8.94
N ARG A 234 31.08 3.74 -10.17
CA ARG A 234 30.05 3.22 -11.07
C ARG A 234 30.31 1.77 -11.46
N TYR A 235 31.55 1.42 -11.77
CA TYR A 235 31.92 0.03 -12.07
C TYR A 235 31.61 -0.87 -10.88
N HIS A 236 32.04 -0.49 -9.68
CA HIS A 236 31.78 -1.28 -8.48
C HIS A 236 30.31 -1.28 -8.05
N ALA A 237 29.54 -0.23 -8.34
CA ALA A 237 28.09 -0.22 -8.16
C ALA A 237 27.40 -1.30 -9.00
N LEU A 238 27.92 -1.55 -10.20
CA LEU A 238 27.40 -2.54 -11.14
C LEU A 238 27.91 -3.96 -10.87
N THR A 239 29.02 -4.13 -10.15
CA THR A 239 29.63 -5.44 -9.90
C THR A 239 29.62 -5.76 -8.40
N THR A 240 30.57 -5.20 -7.66
CA THR A 240 30.87 -5.52 -6.25
C THR A 240 29.75 -5.13 -5.28
N PHE A 241 29.06 -4.01 -5.51
CA PHE A 241 28.16 -3.40 -4.53
C PHE A 241 26.66 -3.72 -4.75
N GLN A 242 26.33 -4.65 -5.65
CA GLN A 242 24.95 -5.12 -5.84
C GLN A 242 24.32 -5.70 -4.56
N PRO A 243 25.03 -6.48 -3.71
CA PRO A 243 24.50 -6.92 -2.43
C PRO A 243 24.08 -5.78 -1.50
N GLN A 244 24.86 -4.69 -1.45
CA GLN A 244 24.54 -3.52 -0.63
C GLN A 244 23.31 -2.80 -1.19
N ALA A 245 23.21 -2.67 -2.51
CA ALA A 245 22.01 -2.15 -3.15
C ALA A 245 20.78 -3.02 -2.85
N ARG A 246 20.91 -4.35 -2.87
CA ARG A 246 19.84 -5.29 -2.49
C ARG A 246 19.38 -5.05 -1.06
N THR A 247 20.30 -5.03 -0.09
CA THR A 247 19.96 -4.79 1.33
C THR A 247 19.21 -3.47 1.50
N ARG A 248 19.62 -2.41 0.79
CA ARG A 248 18.94 -1.12 0.82
C ARG A 248 17.53 -1.17 0.22
N VAL A 249 17.35 -1.83 -0.92
CA VAL A 249 16.02 -2.00 -1.55
C VAL A 249 15.09 -2.77 -0.62
N LEU A 250 15.56 -3.89 -0.06
CA LEU A 250 14.75 -4.72 0.84
C LEU A 250 14.43 -3.98 2.15
N GLY A 251 15.37 -3.20 2.67
CA GLY A 251 15.18 -2.39 3.88
C GLY A 251 14.18 -1.24 3.73
N LEU A 252 13.79 -0.86 2.50
CA LEU A 252 12.75 0.15 2.29
C LEU A 252 11.34 -0.38 2.61
N GLY A 253 11.11 -1.70 2.54
CA GLY A 253 9.80 -2.34 2.73
C GLY A 253 8.81 -2.06 1.59
N TRP A 254 8.56 -0.80 1.25
CA TRP A 254 7.66 -0.41 0.17
C TRP A 254 8.23 -0.64 -1.24
N ALA A 255 9.54 -0.81 -1.38
CA ALA A 255 10.18 -0.86 -2.71
C ALA A 255 9.98 -2.20 -3.44
N VAL A 256 9.56 -3.25 -2.72
CA VAL A 256 9.30 -4.58 -3.27
C VAL A 256 7.83 -4.97 -3.08
N PRO A 257 7.31 -5.91 -3.90
CA PRO A 257 5.97 -6.45 -3.72
C PRO A 257 5.86 -7.18 -2.38
N LEU A 258 4.70 -7.04 -1.73
CA LEU A 258 4.35 -7.83 -0.57
C LEU A 258 4.16 -9.31 -0.97
N PRO A 259 4.30 -10.25 -0.02
CA PRO A 259 4.14 -11.68 -0.31
C PRO A 259 2.83 -12.00 -1.04
N ALA A 260 1.71 -11.39 -0.62
CA ALA A 260 0.41 -11.57 -1.27
C ALA A 260 0.35 -10.99 -2.70
N GLU A 261 0.98 -9.84 -2.94
CA GLU A 261 1.06 -9.21 -4.27
C GLU A 261 1.92 -10.07 -5.22
N TYR A 262 3.05 -10.58 -4.71
CA TYR A 262 3.94 -11.45 -5.46
C TYR A 262 3.24 -12.79 -5.79
N ALA A 263 2.59 -13.42 -4.82
CA ALA A 263 1.85 -14.67 -5.02
C ALA A 263 0.69 -14.52 -6.02
N GLU A 264 -0.01 -13.39 -6.02
CA GLU A 264 -1.03 -13.08 -7.03
C GLU A 264 -0.41 -12.92 -8.42
N ALA A 265 0.73 -12.23 -8.54
CA ALA A 265 1.46 -12.13 -9.80
C ALA A 265 1.91 -13.51 -10.32
N CYS A 266 2.40 -14.40 -9.43
CA CYS A 266 2.70 -15.79 -9.78
C CYS A 266 1.48 -16.51 -10.35
N ARG A 267 0.35 -16.47 -9.65
CA ARG A 267 -0.89 -17.15 -10.06
C ARG A 267 -1.42 -16.62 -11.39
N SER A 268 -1.43 -15.29 -11.56
CA SER A 268 -1.85 -14.63 -12.80
C SER A 268 -0.99 -15.03 -14.01
N LEU A 269 0.33 -15.26 -13.80
CA LEU A 269 1.21 -15.74 -14.87
C LEU A 269 0.97 -17.20 -15.21
N LEU A 270 0.75 -18.06 -14.20
CA LEU A 270 0.42 -19.47 -14.41
C LEU A 270 -0.88 -19.63 -15.22
N TYR A 271 -1.90 -18.82 -14.93
CA TYR A 271 -3.17 -18.86 -15.66
C TYR A 271 -3.04 -18.44 -17.12
N LYS A 272 -2.18 -17.45 -17.42
CA LYS A 272 -1.94 -16.96 -18.79
C LYS A 272 -1.10 -17.91 -19.64
N HIS A 273 -0.30 -18.77 -19.01
CA HIS A 273 0.57 -19.73 -19.68
C HIS A 273 0.04 -21.15 -19.44
N GLU A 274 -1.11 -21.49 -20.05
CA GLU A 274 -1.74 -22.83 -20.04
C GLU A 274 -0.70 -23.96 -20.12
N HIS A 275 -0.35 -24.56 -18.99
CA HIS A 275 0.45 -25.79 -18.91
C HIS A 275 1.92 -25.75 -19.37
N LYS A 276 2.62 -24.61 -19.24
CA LYS A 276 4.10 -24.66 -19.12
C LYS A 276 4.47 -24.24 -17.72
N VAL A 277 5.09 -25.16 -16.97
CA VAL A 277 5.64 -24.96 -15.63
C VAL A 277 6.71 -23.86 -15.72
N ALA A 278 6.28 -22.60 -15.69
CA ALA A 278 7.16 -21.48 -15.53
C ALA A 278 7.66 -21.55 -14.09
N ALA A 279 8.87 -22.10 -13.93
CA ALA A 279 9.59 -22.02 -12.67
C ALA A 279 9.46 -20.60 -12.12
N ALA A 280 9.24 -20.47 -10.81
CA ALA A 280 9.08 -19.19 -10.09
C ALA A 280 10.23 -18.17 -10.34
N THR A 281 11.28 -18.58 -11.04
CA THR A 281 12.43 -17.79 -11.49
C THR A 281 12.16 -16.83 -12.66
N SER A 282 10.99 -16.84 -13.31
CA SER A 282 10.72 -15.97 -14.48
C SER A 282 9.94 -14.69 -14.18
N ILE A 283 9.48 -14.48 -12.95
CA ILE A 283 8.70 -13.28 -12.59
C ILE A 283 9.64 -12.07 -12.54
N PRO A 284 9.44 -11.06 -13.39
CA PRO A 284 10.35 -9.92 -13.48
C PRO A 284 10.07 -8.88 -12.38
N MET A 285 9.83 -9.35 -11.15
CA MET A 285 9.58 -8.55 -9.95
C MET A 285 10.64 -8.88 -8.92
N ALA A 286 11.16 -7.86 -8.24
CA ALA A 286 12.12 -8.06 -7.18
C ALA A 286 11.46 -8.81 -6.02
N HIS A 287 12.13 -9.83 -5.48
CA HIS A 287 11.64 -10.64 -4.37
C HIS A 287 12.82 -10.99 -3.44
N PRO A 288 12.64 -10.97 -2.10
CA PRO A 288 13.73 -11.30 -1.18
C PRO A 288 14.37 -12.66 -1.46
N GLU A 289 13.56 -13.68 -1.76
CA GLU A 289 14.05 -15.07 -1.86
C GLU A 289 14.33 -15.51 -3.30
N HIS A 290 13.57 -14.99 -4.27
CA HIS A 290 13.62 -15.50 -5.65
C HIS A 290 14.53 -14.67 -6.57
N SER A 291 14.89 -13.44 -6.14
CA SER A 291 15.77 -12.58 -6.92
C SER A 291 17.23 -12.79 -6.54
N SER A 292 18.09 -13.01 -7.55
CA SER A 292 19.54 -13.18 -7.38
C SER A 292 20.15 -12.05 -6.56
N MET A 293 21.05 -12.39 -5.64
CA MET A 293 21.83 -11.43 -4.85
C MET A 293 22.69 -10.49 -5.72
N HIS A 294 23.10 -10.97 -6.89
CA HIS A 294 23.90 -10.23 -7.87
C HIS A 294 23.06 -9.68 -9.04
N GLY A 295 21.74 -9.68 -8.90
CA GLY A 295 20.87 -8.99 -9.85
C GLY A 295 21.10 -7.48 -9.86
N ASP A 296 20.45 -6.79 -10.78
CA ASP A 296 20.67 -5.36 -11.02
C ASP A 296 19.93 -4.47 -9.99
N TRP A 297 20.24 -4.68 -8.72
CA TRP A 297 19.64 -3.99 -7.58
C TRP A 297 19.96 -2.51 -7.56
N PHE A 298 21.13 -2.09 -8.04
CA PHE A 298 21.48 -0.68 -8.14
C PHE A 298 20.58 0.06 -9.14
N LEU A 299 20.30 -0.53 -10.30
CA LEU A 299 19.32 0.02 -11.24
C LEU A 299 17.93 0.06 -10.62
N TYR A 300 17.52 -1.05 -9.99
CA TYR A 300 16.22 -1.16 -9.35
C TYR A 300 16.03 -0.08 -8.27
N LEU A 301 17.03 0.12 -7.40
CA LEU A 301 17.04 1.18 -6.38
C LEU A 301 16.87 2.57 -6.99
N SER A 302 17.55 2.86 -8.11
CA SER A 302 17.35 4.12 -8.83
C SER A 302 15.94 4.24 -9.40
N GLN A 303 15.37 3.16 -9.96
CA GLN A 303 14.05 3.17 -10.58
C GLN A 303 12.92 3.37 -9.56
N VAL A 304 12.97 2.69 -8.41
CA VAL A 304 11.92 2.81 -7.38
C VAL A 304 11.78 4.24 -6.85
N HIS A 305 12.85 5.03 -6.84
CA HIS A 305 12.79 6.43 -6.42
C HIS A 305 12.28 7.39 -7.51
N ARG A 306 12.29 6.98 -8.79
CA ARG A 306 11.89 7.81 -9.94
C ARG A 306 10.47 7.53 -10.41
N MET A 307 9.92 6.35 -10.12
CA MET A 307 8.60 5.94 -10.61
C MET A 307 7.47 6.57 -9.78
N PRO A 308 6.49 7.25 -10.41
CA PRO A 308 5.32 7.80 -9.72
C PRO A 308 4.52 6.77 -8.90
N ALA A 309 4.38 5.54 -9.42
CA ALA A 309 3.74 4.42 -8.72
C ALA A 309 4.38 4.13 -7.36
N LEU A 310 5.72 4.13 -7.30
CA LEU A 310 6.46 3.81 -6.08
C LEU A 310 6.51 4.99 -5.13
N ARG A 311 6.44 6.21 -5.66
CA ARG A 311 6.20 7.42 -4.85
C ARG A 311 4.83 7.34 -4.16
N ALA A 312 3.77 7.00 -4.90
CA ALA A 312 2.43 6.76 -4.35
C ALA A 312 2.45 5.66 -3.29
N ARG A 313 3.11 4.54 -3.58
CA ARG A 313 3.27 3.41 -2.64
C ARG A 313 3.99 3.81 -1.37
N ARG A 314 5.12 4.53 -1.45
CA ARG A 314 5.86 5.03 -0.27
C ARG A 314 4.98 5.91 0.61
N ARG A 315 4.20 6.82 0.02
CA ARG A 315 3.25 7.64 0.79
C ARG A 315 2.23 6.77 1.52
N ILE A 316 1.66 5.78 0.85
CA ILE A 316 0.69 4.84 1.46
C ILE A 316 1.34 4.04 2.58
N TRP A 317 2.59 3.61 2.40
CA TRP A 317 3.38 2.92 3.41
C TRP A 317 3.60 3.77 4.67
N ASP A 318 4.03 5.03 4.48
CA ASP A 318 4.24 5.98 5.58
C ASP A 318 2.94 6.25 6.35
N LEU A 319 1.82 6.39 5.63
CA LEU A 319 0.48 6.54 6.21
C LEU A 319 0.06 5.31 7.01
N SER A 320 0.24 4.09 6.47
CA SER A 320 -0.10 2.86 7.18
C SER A 320 0.74 2.69 8.45
N ALA A 321 2.04 2.98 8.36
CA ALA A 321 2.94 2.94 9.53
C ALA A 321 2.53 3.98 10.59
N ALA A 322 2.12 5.18 10.18
CA ALA A 322 1.63 6.20 11.09
C ALA A 322 0.30 5.80 11.76
N ILE A 323 -0.64 5.24 11.00
CA ILE A 323 -1.89 4.70 11.56
C ILE A 323 -1.60 3.57 12.55
N ARG A 324 -0.67 2.67 12.23
CA ARG A 324 -0.26 1.60 13.15
C ARG A 324 0.31 2.15 14.44
N ARG A 325 1.18 3.17 14.38
CA ARG A 325 1.71 3.84 15.58
C ARG A 325 0.60 4.46 16.41
N GLU A 326 -0.31 5.21 15.78
CA GLU A 326 -1.43 5.84 16.48
C GLU A 326 -2.35 4.80 17.13
N TYR A 327 -2.64 3.72 16.41
CA TYR A 327 -3.39 2.59 16.92
C TYR A 327 -2.71 1.98 18.15
N THR A 328 -1.41 1.70 18.10
CA THR A 328 -0.68 1.11 19.22
C THR A 328 -0.73 2.00 20.45
N THR A 329 -0.53 3.31 20.28
CA THR A 329 -0.62 4.30 21.37
C THR A 329 -2.00 4.31 22.00
N ARG A 330 -3.07 4.41 21.18
CA ARG A 330 -4.45 4.46 21.69
C ARG A 330 -4.93 3.12 22.25
N HIS A 331 -4.52 2.00 21.64
CA HIS A 331 -4.93 0.67 22.04
C HIS A 331 -4.50 0.38 23.48
N ALA A 332 -3.29 0.78 23.87
CA ALA A 332 -2.77 0.56 25.22
C ALA A 332 -3.65 1.19 26.32
N CYS A 333 -4.34 2.29 26.01
CA CYS A 333 -5.23 2.98 26.93
C CYS A 333 -6.73 2.74 26.63
N SER A 334 -7.03 1.89 25.65
CA SER A 334 -8.41 1.62 25.22
C SER A 334 -9.07 0.53 26.07
N GLU A 335 -10.40 0.46 26.04
CA GLU A 335 -11.16 -0.63 26.67
C GLU A 335 -10.89 -2.01 26.04
N TYR A 336 -10.22 -2.06 24.87
CA TYR A 336 -9.87 -3.28 24.15
C TYR A 336 -8.48 -3.83 24.53
N ALA A 337 -7.70 -3.08 25.33
CA ALA A 337 -6.40 -3.52 25.84
C ALA A 337 -6.55 -4.80 26.69
N ASP A 338 -5.54 -5.67 26.66
CA ASP A 338 -5.53 -6.80 27.58
C ASP A 338 -5.30 -6.33 29.03
N ILE A 339 -5.99 -6.97 29.97
CA ILE A 339 -6.01 -6.63 31.39
C ILE A 339 -5.10 -7.63 32.13
N ARG A 340 -4.34 -7.14 33.12
CA ARG A 340 -3.62 -8.03 34.04
C ARG A 340 -4.52 -8.42 35.21
N ASN A 341 -4.67 -9.72 35.42
CA ASN A 341 -5.36 -10.28 36.58
C ASN A 341 -4.50 -10.17 37.85
N ALA A 342 -5.12 -10.45 39.00
CA ALA A 342 -4.46 -10.43 40.31
C ALA A 342 -3.31 -11.46 40.43
N ASP A 343 -3.35 -12.52 39.63
CA ASP A 343 -2.30 -13.55 39.50
C ASP A 343 -1.17 -13.15 38.52
N GLY A 344 -1.22 -11.94 37.96
CA GLY A 344 -0.25 -11.44 36.98
C GLY A 344 -0.46 -11.94 35.55
N THR A 345 -1.48 -12.77 35.30
CA THR A 345 -1.80 -13.26 33.96
C THR A 345 -2.49 -12.20 33.11
N THR A 346 -2.17 -12.16 31.82
CA THR A 346 -2.80 -11.25 30.87
C THR A 346 -4.05 -11.90 30.28
N VAL A 347 -5.20 -11.25 30.42
CA VAL A 347 -6.48 -11.71 29.88
C VAL A 347 -7.13 -10.65 28.98
N LYS A 348 -7.90 -11.09 28.00
CA LYS A 348 -8.65 -10.18 27.13
C LYS A 348 -9.68 -9.39 27.93
N SER A 349 -9.82 -8.10 27.64
CA SER A 349 -10.86 -7.27 28.24
C SER A 349 -12.27 -7.73 27.87
N LYS A 350 -13.26 -7.26 28.64
CA LYS A 350 -14.68 -7.51 28.37
C LYS A 350 -15.09 -7.00 26.98
N ALA A 351 -14.64 -5.80 26.60
CA ALA A 351 -14.96 -5.22 25.30
C ALA A 351 -14.34 -6.03 24.15
N ARG A 352 -13.10 -6.52 24.32
CA ARG A 352 -12.45 -7.40 23.34
C ARG A 352 -13.16 -8.73 23.19
N LYS A 353 -13.58 -9.36 24.29
CA LYS A 353 -14.37 -10.61 24.26
C LYS A 353 -15.71 -10.41 23.56
N TYR A 354 -16.42 -9.33 23.88
CA TYR A 354 -17.70 -9.00 23.23
C TYR A 354 -17.54 -8.81 21.71
N LEU A 355 -16.49 -8.09 21.28
CA LEU A 355 -16.20 -7.94 19.86
C LEU A 355 -15.92 -9.28 19.18
N GLU A 356 -15.13 -10.15 19.82
CA GLU A 356 -14.86 -11.50 19.31
C GLU A 356 -16.13 -12.35 19.21
N GLU A 357 -16.99 -12.34 20.23
CA GLU A 357 -18.27 -13.07 20.20
C GLU A 357 -19.18 -12.57 19.07
N PHE A 358 -19.35 -11.25 18.96
CA PHE A 358 -20.15 -10.62 17.92
C PHE A 358 -19.62 -10.93 16.52
N MET A 359 -18.30 -10.82 16.32
CA MET A 359 -17.67 -11.16 15.05
C MET A 359 -17.69 -12.66 14.78
N GLY A 360 -17.70 -13.52 15.80
CA GLY A 360 -17.83 -14.98 15.63
C GLY A 360 -19.14 -15.35 14.96
N GLN A 361 -20.24 -14.67 15.31
CA GLN A 361 -21.54 -14.83 14.66
C GLN A 361 -21.50 -14.39 13.19
N MET A 362 -20.85 -13.25 12.91
CA MET A 362 -20.71 -12.70 11.56
C MET A 362 -19.71 -13.48 10.68
N TYR A 363 -18.71 -14.12 11.29
CA TYR A 363 -17.66 -14.84 10.57
C TYR A 363 -18.20 -16.06 9.81
N MET A 364 -19.27 -16.69 10.31
CA MET A 364 -19.94 -17.77 9.56
C MET A 364 -20.40 -17.30 8.18
N MET A 365 -20.88 -16.06 8.05
CA MET A 365 -21.23 -15.47 6.76
C MET A 365 -20.01 -15.26 5.86
N THR A 366 -18.87 -14.85 6.42
CA THR A 366 -17.61 -14.63 5.68
C THR A 366 -17.15 -15.90 4.95
N SER A 367 -17.29 -17.05 5.59
CA SER A 367 -16.94 -18.36 5.00
C SER A 367 -17.79 -18.71 3.77
N LEU A 368 -19.02 -18.19 3.69
CA LEU A 368 -19.92 -18.37 2.55
C LEU A 368 -19.62 -17.36 1.44
N LEU A 369 -19.24 -16.14 1.81
CA LEU A 369 -19.00 -15.02 0.88
C LEU A 369 -17.64 -15.08 0.18
N ASN A 370 -16.63 -15.71 0.79
CA ASN A 370 -15.26 -15.77 0.27
C ASN A 370 -14.90 -17.10 -0.42
N LYS A 371 -15.86 -18.01 -0.59
CA LYS A 371 -15.67 -19.31 -1.27
C LYS A 371 -15.69 -19.24 -2.81
N SER A 372 -15.76 -18.05 -3.39
CA SER A 372 -15.89 -17.83 -4.85
C SER A 372 -14.59 -17.37 -5.51
#